data_AF-A0A9D1M207-F1
#
_entry.id   AF-A0A9D1M207-F1
#
_cell.length_a   1.000
_cell.length_b   1.000
_cell.length_c   1.000
_cell.angle_alpha   90.00
_cell.angle_beta   90.00
_cell.angle_gamma   90.00
#
_symmetry.space_group_name_H-M   'P 1'
#
loop_
_entity.id
_entity.type
_entity.pdbx_description
1 polymer ?
#
loop_
_entity_poly.entity_id
_entity_poly.type
_entity_poly.pdbx_seq_one_letter_code
_entity_poly.pdbx_strand_id
1 'polypeptide(L)'
;MAKSQKLMMEYILIIGILLVVIIGLKILIQAKLKKIKEIGTNENLNRITNNFPENVEIAKKILKSLNNETTKVKENDQNESSFYFVLTDTITIANIRNSYTRIQTIAHECIHSVQNKGILLFHNIYSHLYQLYFIALIILTAVGVVKNYLLQIIVLLILHSVFYMIRSYLEMDAMIKARYIAKEYMKQENIIKEDDQEKIINAYDKLNEKGIRLANYQYFIGGLVKVIIFCMEIILLQSFR
;
A
#
# COMPACT_ATOMS: atom_id res chain seq x y z
N MET A 1 43.88 5.68 3.52
CA MET A 1 43.29 6.40 2.36
C MET A 1 42.73 5.44 1.30
N ALA A 2 43.55 4.57 0.67
CA ALA A 2 43.09 3.66 -0.41
C ALA A 2 41.94 2.69 -0.02
N LYS A 3 41.94 2.13 1.21
CA LYS A 3 40.86 1.24 1.69
C LYS A 3 39.52 1.95 1.90
N SER A 4 39.54 3.19 2.38
CA SER A 4 38.33 4.02 2.56
C SER A 4 37.72 4.41 1.22
N GLN A 5 38.57 4.84 0.27
CA GLN A 5 38.14 5.17 -1.09
C GLN A 5 37.55 3.97 -1.84
N LYS A 6 38.10 2.76 -1.64
CA LYS A 6 37.53 1.53 -2.19
C LYS A 6 36.14 1.23 -1.63
N LEU A 7 35.94 1.33 -0.31
CA LEU A 7 34.63 1.09 0.32
C LEU A 7 33.58 2.09 -0.19
N MET A 8 33.94 3.37 -0.28
CA MET A 8 33.06 4.40 -0.82
C MET A 8 32.61 4.11 -2.27
N MET A 9 33.54 3.64 -3.11
CA MET A 9 33.23 3.25 -4.49
C MET A 9 32.26 2.06 -4.57
N GLU A 10 32.36 1.09 -3.66
CA GLU A 10 31.44 -0.05 -3.58
C GLU A 10 30.00 0.41 -3.29
N TYR A 11 29.80 1.34 -2.34
CA TYR A 11 28.45 1.86 -2.04
C TYR A 11 27.87 2.73 -3.15
N ILE A 12 28.71 3.52 -3.84
CA ILE A 12 28.30 4.28 -5.04
C ILE A 12 27.83 3.34 -6.13
N LEU A 13 28.55 2.24 -6.37
CA LEU A 13 28.16 1.22 -7.35
C LEU A 13 26.81 0.58 -6.97
N ILE A 14 26.62 0.23 -5.69
CA ILE A 14 25.34 -0.31 -5.19
C ILE A 14 24.19 0.68 -5.48
N ILE A 15 24.36 1.96 -5.15
CA ILE A 15 23.35 2.99 -5.43
C ILE A 15 23.06 3.05 -6.94
N GLY A 16 24.10 3.07 -7.78
CA GLY A 16 23.95 3.09 -9.24
C GLY A 16 23.12 1.92 -9.76
N ILE A 17 23.41 0.70 -9.32
CA ILE A 17 22.65 -0.51 -9.70
C ILE A 17 21.19 -0.39 -9.23
N LEU A 18 20.95 0.03 -7.99
CA LEU A 18 19.59 0.18 -7.46
C LEU A 18 18.77 1.23 -8.23
N LEU A 19 19.39 2.35 -8.62
CA LEU A 19 18.74 3.37 -9.44
C LEU A 19 18.37 2.84 -10.83
N VAL A 20 19.27 2.08 -11.48
CA VAL A 20 18.98 1.42 -12.77
C VAL A 20 17.80 0.47 -12.63
N VAL A 21 17.74 -0.35 -11.57
CA VAL A 21 16.60 -1.25 -11.31
C VAL A 21 15.31 -0.46 -11.10
N ILE A 22 15.32 0.59 -10.28
CA ILE A 22 14.14 1.44 -10.02
C ILE A 22 13.60 2.07 -11.31
N ILE A 23 14.50 2.60 -12.15
CA ILE A 23 14.13 3.24 -13.42
C ILE A 23 13.63 2.20 -14.42
N GLY A 24 14.31 1.06 -14.54
CA GLY A 24 13.89 -0.05 -15.41
C GLY A 24 12.49 -0.55 -15.06
N LEU A 25 12.23 -0.81 -13.77
CA LEU A 25 10.91 -1.21 -13.29
C LEU A 25 9.84 -0.15 -13.54
N LYS A 26 10.17 1.15 -13.39
CA LYS A 26 9.25 2.26 -13.67
C LYS A 26 8.75 2.24 -15.12
N ILE A 27 9.67 1.99 -16.05
CA ILE A 27 9.40 1.93 -17.49
C ILE A 27 8.53 0.72 -17.79
N LEU A 28 8.91 -0.47 -17.31
CA LEU A 28 8.19 -1.73 -17.54
C LEU A 28 6.75 -1.68 -17.02
N ILE A 29 6.55 -1.14 -15.83
CA ILE A 29 5.24 -1.09 -15.16
C ILE A 29 4.36 0.04 -15.72
N GLN A 30 4.93 0.96 -16.52
CA GLN A 30 4.26 2.17 -16.99
C GLN A 30 3.59 2.94 -15.84
N ALA A 31 4.27 3.02 -14.69
CA ALA A 31 3.78 3.58 -13.43
C ALA A 31 3.51 5.09 -13.52
N LYS A 32 2.43 5.48 -14.21
CA LYS A 32 2.00 6.86 -14.40
C LYS A 32 0.89 7.18 -13.40
N LEU A 33 1.29 7.63 -12.20
CA LEU A 33 0.38 8.12 -11.14
C LEU A 33 -0.69 9.07 -11.67
N LYS A 34 -0.30 10.00 -12.57
CA LYS A 34 -1.23 10.96 -13.19
C LYS A 34 -2.37 10.28 -13.95
N LYS A 35 -2.07 9.23 -14.73
CA LYS A 35 -3.08 8.47 -15.48
C LYS A 35 -4.04 7.70 -14.57
N ILE A 36 -3.58 7.24 -13.41
CA ILE A 36 -4.43 6.54 -12.44
C ILE A 36 -5.38 7.53 -11.76
N LYS A 37 -4.88 8.71 -11.37
CA LYS A 37 -5.72 9.79 -10.82
C LYS A 37 -6.81 10.22 -11.81
N GLU A 38 -6.46 10.40 -13.07
CA GLU A 38 -7.43 10.73 -14.14
C GLU A 38 -8.51 9.66 -14.30
N ILE A 39 -8.15 8.37 -14.23
CA ILE A 39 -9.13 7.26 -14.30
C ILE A 39 -9.99 7.21 -13.03
N GLY A 40 -9.41 7.51 -11.87
CA GLY A 40 -10.10 7.56 -10.58
C GLY A 40 -11.09 8.72 -10.43
N THR A 41 -11.12 9.66 -11.37
CA THR A 41 -12.05 10.80 -11.37
C THR A 41 -13.03 10.72 -12.53
N ASN A 42 -14.32 10.57 -12.24
CA ASN A 42 -15.37 10.61 -13.26
C ASN A 42 -16.67 11.16 -12.68
N GLU A 43 -17.02 12.40 -13.03
CA GLU A 43 -18.19 13.09 -12.48
C GLU A 43 -19.51 12.37 -12.74
N ASN A 44 -19.67 11.75 -13.92
CA ASN A 44 -20.88 10.99 -14.26
C ASN A 44 -21.01 9.76 -13.35
N LEU A 45 -19.93 9.00 -13.15
CA LEU A 45 -19.94 7.85 -12.26
C LEU A 45 -20.07 8.28 -10.78
N ASN A 46 -19.52 9.44 -10.40
CA ASN A 46 -19.70 10.01 -9.06
C ASN A 46 -21.18 10.30 -8.79
N ARG A 47 -21.89 10.90 -9.77
CA ARG A 47 -23.33 11.16 -9.66
C ARG A 47 -24.14 9.87 -9.49
N ILE A 48 -23.81 8.81 -10.22
CA ILE A 48 -24.49 7.52 -10.11
C ILE A 48 -24.26 6.89 -8.73
N THR A 49 -23.00 6.87 -8.28
CA THR A 49 -22.63 6.28 -6.98
C THR A 49 -23.12 7.08 -5.77
N ASN A 50 -23.42 8.37 -5.94
CA ASN A 50 -24.05 9.21 -4.93
C ASN A 50 -25.50 8.81 -4.61
N ASN A 51 -26.16 7.98 -5.43
CA ASN A 51 -27.49 7.45 -5.14
C ASN A 51 -27.46 6.35 -4.06
N PHE A 52 -26.29 5.75 -3.79
CA PHE A 52 -26.13 4.77 -2.71
C PHE A 52 -26.13 5.45 -1.34
N PRO A 53 -26.51 4.72 -0.27
CA PRO A 53 -26.58 5.26 1.09
C PRO A 53 -25.21 5.68 1.65
N GLU A 54 -25.21 6.20 2.86
CA GLU A 54 -24.00 6.66 3.56
C GLU A 54 -22.96 5.54 3.74
N ASN A 55 -21.70 5.96 3.86
CA ASN A 55 -20.54 5.06 3.89
C ASN A 55 -20.65 3.96 4.96
N VAL A 56 -21.10 4.33 6.16
CA VAL A 56 -21.27 3.40 7.28
C VAL A 56 -22.34 2.35 6.98
N GLU A 57 -23.42 2.72 6.29
CA GLU A 57 -24.48 1.78 5.93
C GLU A 57 -23.99 0.78 4.87
N ILE A 58 -23.30 1.26 3.84
CA ILE A 58 -22.66 0.42 2.82
C ILE A 58 -21.73 -0.59 3.50
N ALA A 59 -20.85 -0.13 4.39
CA ALA A 59 -19.89 -0.97 5.08
C ALA A 59 -20.57 -2.07 5.92
N LYS A 60 -21.60 -1.72 6.71
CA LYS A 60 -22.35 -2.69 7.51
C LYS A 60 -23.03 -3.75 6.65
N LYS A 61 -23.62 -3.36 5.51
CA LYS A 61 -24.25 -4.31 4.58
C LYS A 61 -23.23 -5.25 3.94
N ILE A 62 -22.08 -4.73 3.51
CA ILE A 62 -20.98 -5.54 2.97
C ILE A 62 -20.39 -6.48 4.04
N LEU A 63 -20.19 -6.01 5.26
CA LEU A 63 -19.69 -6.85 6.36
C LEU A 63 -20.65 -8.01 6.64
N LYS A 64 -21.97 -7.74 6.63
CA LYS A 64 -22.99 -8.77 6.76
C LYS A 64 -22.92 -9.80 5.63
N SER A 65 -22.74 -9.39 4.38
CA SER A 65 -22.56 -10.34 3.26
C SER A 65 -21.28 -11.17 3.37
N LEU A 66 -20.29 -10.68 4.12
CA LEU A 66 -19.04 -11.40 4.43
C LEU A 66 -19.12 -12.22 5.72
N ASN A 67 -20.31 -12.37 6.31
CA ASN A 67 -20.53 -13.04 7.60
C ASN A 67 -19.67 -12.48 8.74
N ASN A 68 -19.46 -11.15 8.75
CA ASN A 68 -18.67 -10.47 9.77
C ASN A 68 -19.54 -9.46 10.54
N GLU A 69 -19.87 -9.78 11.78
CA GLU A 69 -20.69 -8.90 12.64
C GLU A 69 -19.88 -8.25 13.77
N THR A 70 -18.60 -8.60 13.92
CA THR A 70 -17.75 -8.14 15.03
C THR A 70 -17.06 -6.81 14.73
N THR A 71 -16.80 -6.56 13.46
CA THR A 71 -16.00 -5.41 13.02
C THR A 71 -16.75 -4.10 13.23
N LYS A 72 -16.12 -3.17 13.94
CA LYS A 72 -16.68 -1.84 14.19
C LYS A 72 -16.45 -0.95 12.97
N VAL A 73 -17.46 -0.17 12.60
CA VAL A 73 -17.33 0.83 11.53
C VAL A 73 -17.48 2.22 12.12
N LYS A 74 -16.52 3.09 11.81
CA LYS A 74 -16.53 4.51 12.19
C LYS A 74 -16.29 5.37 10.95
N GLU A 75 -17.00 6.48 10.88
CA GLU A 75 -16.70 7.54 9.93
C GLU A 75 -15.83 8.58 10.63
N ASN A 76 -14.79 9.04 9.95
CA ASN A 76 -13.92 10.09 10.48
C ASN A 76 -13.71 11.17 9.42
N ASP A 77 -14.40 12.29 9.61
CA ASP A 77 -14.33 13.46 8.73
C ASP A 77 -12.96 14.16 8.74
N GLN A 78 -12.11 13.88 9.73
CA GLN A 78 -10.76 14.45 9.84
C GLN A 78 -9.70 13.65 9.10
N ASN A 79 -9.95 12.38 8.77
CA ASN A 79 -8.97 11.52 8.11
C ASN A 79 -9.06 11.65 6.59
N GLU A 80 -7.91 11.73 5.93
CA GLU A 80 -7.82 11.78 4.46
C GLU A 80 -8.04 10.40 3.81
N SER A 81 -7.92 9.30 4.57
CA SER A 81 -7.97 7.93 4.04
C SER A 81 -8.82 6.97 4.88
N SER A 82 -9.42 5.99 4.20
CA SER A 82 -10.10 4.87 4.82
C SER A 82 -9.10 3.76 5.11
N PHE A 83 -9.23 3.07 6.24
CA PHE A 83 -8.37 1.94 6.60
C PHE A 83 -9.01 1.03 7.64
N TYR A 84 -8.70 -0.27 7.56
CA TYR A 84 -8.97 -1.25 8.60
C TYR A 84 -7.83 -1.36 9.62
N PHE A 85 -8.17 -1.25 10.90
CA PHE A 85 -7.23 -1.41 12.01
C PHE A 85 -7.44 -2.76 12.71
N VAL A 86 -6.48 -3.67 12.50
CA VAL A 86 -6.55 -5.05 13.01
C VAL A 86 -6.58 -5.13 14.54
N LEU A 87 -5.89 -4.24 15.26
CA LEU A 87 -5.77 -4.34 16.72
C LEU A 87 -7.10 -4.05 17.45
N THR A 88 -7.93 -3.18 16.91
CA THR A 88 -9.25 -2.85 17.50
C THR A 88 -10.41 -3.41 16.69
N ASP A 89 -10.14 -4.19 15.64
CA ASP A 89 -11.12 -4.69 14.68
C ASP A 89 -12.06 -3.58 14.20
N THR A 90 -11.48 -2.47 13.74
CA THR A 90 -12.24 -1.24 13.39
C THR A 90 -11.89 -0.76 11.98
N ILE A 91 -12.92 -0.58 11.15
CA ILE A 91 -12.85 0.12 9.87
C ILE A 91 -13.10 1.60 10.13
N THR A 92 -12.16 2.44 9.73
CA THR A 92 -12.35 3.90 9.66
C THR A 92 -12.56 4.28 8.21
N ILE A 93 -13.65 4.99 7.92
CA ILE A 93 -13.99 5.45 6.57
C ILE A 93 -13.84 6.97 6.53
N ALA A 94 -13.04 7.45 5.57
CA ALA A 94 -12.93 8.87 5.27
C ALA A 94 -14.15 9.34 4.48
N ASN A 95 -14.40 10.65 4.44
CA ASN A 95 -15.49 11.20 3.63
C ASN A 95 -15.17 11.10 2.12
N ILE A 96 -15.54 9.96 1.54
CA ILE A 96 -15.29 9.62 0.13
C ILE A 96 -16.57 9.66 -0.72
N ARG A 97 -17.60 10.40 -0.28
CA ARG A 97 -18.93 10.40 -0.92
C ARG A 97 -18.85 10.69 -2.41
N ASN A 98 -18.09 11.71 -2.80
CA ASN A 98 -17.94 12.18 -4.17
C ASN A 98 -16.88 11.42 -4.99
N SER A 99 -16.77 10.10 -4.80
CA SER A 99 -15.92 9.23 -5.60
C SER A 99 -16.66 7.99 -6.05
N TYR A 100 -16.63 7.69 -7.34
CA TYR A 100 -17.22 6.45 -7.86
C TYR A 100 -16.51 5.19 -7.35
N THR A 101 -15.28 5.32 -6.85
CA THR A 101 -14.54 4.21 -6.24
C THR A 101 -15.00 3.90 -4.81
N ARG A 102 -15.88 4.72 -4.23
CA ARG A 102 -16.32 4.64 -2.83
C ARG A 102 -16.74 3.25 -2.38
N ILE A 103 -17.66 2.62 -3.11
CA ILE A 103 -18.16 1.28 -2.77
C ILE A 103 -17.03 0.26 -2.80
N GLN A 104 -16.16 0.34 -3.82
CA GLN A 104 -14.99 -0.53 -3.93
C GLN A 104 -13.98 -0.31 -2.79
N THR A 105 -13.72 0.95 -2.41
CA THR A 105 -12.84 1.29 -1.29
C THR A 105 -13.40 0.75 0.02
N ILE A 106 -14.70 0.90 0.27
CA ILE A 106 -15.34 0.33 1.46
C ILE A 106 -15.25 -1.20 1.44
N ALA A 107 -15.51 -1.83 0.29
CA ALA A 107 -15.38 -3.28 0.13
C ALA A 107 -13.95 -3.76 0.41
N HIS A 108 -12.93 -3.01 -0.04
CA HIS A 108 -11.52 -3.29 0.23
C HIS A 108 -11.21 -3.34 1.73
N GLU A 109 -11.65 -2.33 2.49
CA GLU A 109 -11.46 -2.33 3.94
C GLU A 109 -12.27 -3.42 4.65
N CYS A 110 -13.48 -3.72 4.17
CA CYS A 110 -14.26 -4.85 4.67
C CYS A 110 -13.57 -6.19 4.41
N ILE A 111 -12.86 -6.37 3.30
CA ILE A 111 -12.09 -7.60 3.06
C ILE A 111 -10.95 -7.74 4.04
N HIS A 112 -10.22 -6.66 4.33
CA HIS A 112 -9.18 -6.69 5.35
C HIS A 112 -9.71 -7.16 6.71
N SER A 113 -10.98 -6.88 7.03
CA SER A 113 -11.59 -7.37 8.26
C SER A 113 -11.84 -8.88 8.30
N VAL A 114 -11.97 -9.57 7.16
CA VAL A 114 -12.22 -11.03 7.09
C VAL A 114 -10.99 -11.84 6.67
N GLN A 115 -9.89 -11.17 6.34
CA GLN A 115 -8.62 -11.82 6.08
C GLN A 115 -8.07 -12.54 7.32
N ASN A 116 -7.09 -13.42 7.09
CA ASN A 116 -6.45 -14.19 8.16
C ASN A 116 -5.83 -13.23 9.21
N LYS A 117 -6.40 -13.22 10.41
CA LYS A 117 -5.99 -12.33 11.51
C LYS A 117 -4.53 -12.54 11.92
N GLY A 118 -4.02 -13.78 11.82
CA GLY A 118 -2.62 -14.09 12.08
C GLY A 118 -1.68 -13.37 11.13
N ILE A 119 -1.98 -13.39 9.82
CA ILE A 119 -1.17 -12.68 8.80
C ILE A 119 -1.27 -11.17 8.98
N LEU A 120 -2.46 -10.64 9.28
CA LEU A 120 -2.65 -9.20 9.52
C LEU A 120 -1.91 -8.70 10.76
N LEU A 121 -2.00 -9.42 11.88
CA LEU A 121 -1.29 -9.09 13.11
C LEU A 121 0.22 -9.19 12.91
N PHE A 122 0.68 -10.25 12.23
CA PHE A 122 2.07 -10.41 11.88
C PHE A 122 2.57 -9.25 11.02
N HIS A 123 1.85 -8.87 9.96
CA HIS A 123 2.16 -7.71 9.13
C HIS A 123 2.26 -6.42 9.96
N ASN A 124 1.28 -6.19 10.84
CA ASN A 124 1.27 -5.00 11.70
C ASN A 124 2.50 -4.94 12.61
N ILE A 125 2.82 -6.02 13.33
CA ILE A 125 3.99 -6.07 14.22
C ILE A 125 5.29 -5.95 13.40
N TYR A 126 5.40 -6.73 12.33
CA TYR A 126 6.59 -6.82 11.50
C TYR A 126 6.92 -5.49 10.83
N SER A 127 5.91 -4.79 10.29
CA SER A 127 6.11 -3.50 9.62
C SER A 127 6.64 -2.42 10.57
N HIS A 128 6.14 -2.36 11.80
CA HIS A 128 6.66 -1.43 12.83
C HIS A 128 8.06 -1.83 13.29
N LEU A 129 8.33 -3.12 13.50
CA LEU A 129 9.66 -3.60 13.87
C LEU A 129 10.69 -3.29 12.77
N TYR A 130 10.33 -3.49 11.50
CA TYR A 130 11.18 -3.15 10.36
C TYR A 130 11.48 -1.65 10.28
N GLN A 131 10.49 -0.79 10.52
CA GLN A 131 10.69 0.66 10.57
C GLN A 131 11.59 1.07 11.74
N LEU A 132 11.36 0.51 12.94
CA LEU A 132 12.17 0.77 14.12
C LEU A 132 13.63 0.33 13.90
N TYR A 133 13.84 -0.85 13.32
CA TYR A 133 15.16 -1.34 12.95
C TYR A 133 15.89 -0.38 12.02
N PHE A 134 15.21 0.13 10.99
CA PHE A 134 15.80 1.09 10.06
C PHE A 134 16.21 2.38 10.78
N ILE A 135 15.34 2.97 11.61
CA ILE A 135 15.66 4.19 12.36
C ILE A 135 16.85 3.95 13.32
N ALA A 136 16.82 2.86 14.07
CA ALA A 136 17.92 2.49 14.96
C ALA A 136 19.24 2.30 14.21
N LEU A 137 19.19 1.66 13.03
CA LEU A 137 20.37 1.45 12.18
C LEU A 137 21.01 2.78 11.73
N ILE A 138 20.20 3.75 11.30
CA ILE A 138 20.67 5.10 10.95
C ILE A 138 21.39 5.72 12.16
N ILE A 139 20.72 5.78 13.32
CA ILE A 139 21.28 6.39 14.54
C ILE A 139 22.59 5.71 14.97
N LEU A 140 22.61 4.38 15.02
CA LEU A 140 23.80 3.62 15.42
C LEU A 140 24.97 3.80 14.44
N THR A 141 24.66 4.02 13.16
CA THR A 141 25.66 4.28 12.12
C THR A 141 26.25 5.67 12.27
N ALA A 142 25.42 6.69 12.49
CA ALA A 142 25.86 8.05 12.79
C ALA A 142 26.79 8.12 14.02
N VAL A 143 26.49 7.37 15.09
CA VAL A 143 27.34 7.29 16.31
C VAL A 143 28.60 6.44 16.09
N GLY A 144 28.69 5.70 14.97
CA GLY A 144 29.86 4.89 14.62
C GLY A 144 29.92 3.52 15.31
N VAL A 145 28.81 3.05 15.85
CA VAL A 145 28.69 1.72 16.48
C VAL A 145 28.71 0.62 15.42
N VAL A 146 28.09 0.88 14.26
CA VAL A 146 28.00 -0.08 13.15
C VAL A 146 29.34 -0.17 12.42
N LYS A 147 29.92 -1.38 12.40
CA LYS A 147 31.22 -1.64 11.75
C LYS A 147 31.06 -2.36 10.41
N ASN A 148 30.11 -3.30 10.30
CA ASN A 148 29.90 -4.10 9.10
C ASN A 148 28.66 -3.63 8.34
N TYR A 149 28.82 -2.59 7.53
CA TYR A 149 27.71 -1.99 6.77
C TYR A 149 27.10 -2.95 5.74
N LEU A 150 27.92 -3.80 5.09
CA LEU A 150 27.44 -4.74 4.08
C LEU A 150 26.46 -5.76 4.69
N LEU A 151 26.77 -6.28 5.88
CA LEU A 151 25.85 -7.15 6.61
C LEU A 151 24.50 -6.44 6.86
N GLN A 152 24.52 -5.18 7.28
CA GLN A 152 23.30 -4.42 7.56
C GLN A 152 22.47 -4.19 6.29
N ILE A 153 23.11 -3.96 5.12
CA ILE A 153 22.43 -3.88 3.82
C ILE A 153 21.73 -5.20 3.49
N ILE A 154 22.41 -6.34 3.67
CA ILE A 154 21.82 -7.67 3.41
C ILE A 154 20.63 -7.92 4.35
N VAL A 155 20.78 -7.61 5.64
CA VAL A 155 19.67 -7.73 6.61
C VAL A 155 18.50 -6.83 6.22
N LEU A 156 18.74 -5.58 5.82
CA LEU A 156 17.68 -4.68 5.34
C LEU A 156 16.93 -5.24 4.13
N LEU A 157 17.64 -5.85 3.18
CA LEU A 157 17.04 -6.45 1.99
C LEU A 157 16.19 -7.69 2.33
N ILE A 158 16.66 -8.55 3.24
CA ILE A 158 15.90 -9.71 3.72
C ILE A 158 14.66 -9.27 4.48
N LEU A 159 14.80 -8.30 5.39
CA LEU A 159 13.65 -7.78 6.14
C LEU A 159 12.62 -7.16 5.19
N HIS A 160 13.09 -6.42 4.18
CA HIS A 160 12.20 -5.82 3.19
C HIS A 160 11.52 -6.85 2.29
N SER A 161 12.21 -7.93 1.88
CA SER A 161 11.60 -8.94 1.03
C SER A 161 10.45 -9.65 1.74
N VAL A 162 10.60 -9.96 3.03
CA VAL A 162 9.53 -10.50 3.87
C VAL A 162 8.39 -9.49 4.01
N PHE A 163 8.69 -8.22 4.33
CA PHE A 163 7.68 -7.15 4.38
C PHE A 163 6.88 -7.05 3.07
N TYR A 164 7.58 -7.02 1.93
CA TYR A 164 6.99 -6.91 0.61
C TYR A 164 6.06 -8.08 0.30
N MET A 165 6.50 -9.33 0.57
CA MET A 165 5.70 -10.52 0.28
C MET A 165 4.37 -10.51 1.04
N ILE A 166 4.39 -10.19 2.34
CA ILE A 166 3.19 -10.16 3.18
C ILE A 166 2.27 -9.02 2.76
N ARG A 167 2.83 -7.81 2.58
CA ARG A 167 2.07 -6.62 2.19
C ARG A 167 1.42 -6.83 0.82
N SER A 168 2.19 -7.31 -0.16
CA SER A 168 1.68 -7.59 -1.51
C SER A 168 0.55 -8.61 -1.46
N TYR A 169 0.71 -9.71 -0.72
CA TYR A 169 -0.32 -10.73 -0.57
C TYR A 169 -1.63 -10.16 0.00
N LEU A 170 -1.58 -9.44 1.13
CA LEU A 170 -2.77 -8.87 1.78
C LEU A 170 -3.50 -7.87 0.88
N GLU A 171 -2.73 -7.00 0.21
CA GLU A 171 -3.27 -5.91 -0.60
C GLU A 171 -3.84 -6.43 -1.94
N MET A 172 -3.18 -7.40 -2.58
CA MET A 172 -3.68 -7.98 -3.83
C MET A 172 -4.95 -8.79 -3.58
N ASP A 173 -4.99 -9.57 -2.50
CA ASP A 173 -6.19 -10.32 -2.12
C ASP A 173 -7.38 -9.37 -1.90
N ALA A 174 -7.17 -8.26 -1.19
CA ALA A 174 -8.21 -7.25 -0.97
C ALA A 174 -8.62 -6.51 -2.26
N MET A 175 -7.67 -6.04 -3.07
CA MET A 175 -7.97 -5.32 -4.32
C MET A 175 -8.75 -6.19 -5.32
N ILE A 176 -8.36 -7.46 -5.48
CA ILE A 176 -9.02 -8.38 -6.41
C ILE A 176 -10.45 -8.66 -5.94
N LYS A 177 -10.64 -9.04 -4.67
CA LYS A 177 -11.96 -9.38 -4.13
C LYS A 177 -12.89 -8.17 -4.05
N ALA A 178 -12.38 -6.96 -3.79
CA ALA A 178 -13.18 -5.76 -3.56
C ALA A 178 -14.09 -5.44 -4.75
N ARG A 179 -13.57 -5.67 -5.96
CA ARG A 179 -14.31 -5.49 -7.21
C ARG A 179 -15.54 -6.41 -7.30
N TYR A 180 -15.42 -7.67 -6.88
CA TYR A 180 -16.52 -8.63 -6.93
C TYR A 180 -17.56 -8.34 -5.85
N ILE A 181 -17.12 -8.07 -4.62
CA ILE A 181 -18.01 -7.73 -3.50
C ILE A 181 -18.78 -6.44 -3.79
N ALA A 182 -18.11 -5.43 -4.36
CA ALA A 182 -18.79 -4.20 -4.77
C ALA A 182 -19.87 -4.48 -5.84
N LYS A 183 -19.58 -5.36 -6.80
CA LYS A 183 -20.56 -5.79 -7.82
C LYS A 183 -21.77 -6.49 -7.21
N GLU A 184 -21.55 -7.44 -6.30
CA GLU A 184 -22.62 -8.18 -5.63
C GLU A 184 -23.48 -7.26 -4.77
N TYR A 185 -22.86 -6.36 -4.00
CA TYR A 185 -23.54 -5.34 -3.22
C TYR A 185 -24.44 -4.46 -4.11
N MET A 186 -23.91 -3.90 -5.20
CA MET A 186 -24.69 -3.05 -6.10
C MET A 186 -25.90 -3.78 -6.71
N LYS A 187 -25.75 -5.07 -7.02
CA LYS A 187 -26.85 -5.92 -7.51
C LYS A 187 -27.92 -6.16 -6.46
N GLN A 188 -27.53 -6.44 -5.21
CA GLN A 188 -28.45 -6.70 -4.12
C GLN A 188 -29.29 -5.48 -3.76
N GLU A 189 -28.67 -4.29 -3.75
CA GLU A 189 -29.38 -3.05 -3.41
C GLU A 189 -30.35 -2.61 -4.51
N ASN A 190 -30.07 -2.97 -5.77
CA ASN A 190 -30.92 -2.67 -6.93
C ASN A 190 -31.32 -1.17 -7.05
N ILE A 191 -30.43 -0.26 -6.64
CA ILE A 191 -30.65 1.20 -6.64
C ILE A 191 -30.44 1.81 -8.04
N ILE A 192 -29.53 1.22 -8.83
CA ILE A 192 -29.13 1.71 -10.15
C ILE A 192 -29.36 0.65 -11.22
N LYS A 193 -29.55 1.10 -12.47
CA LYS A 193 -29.76 0.24 -13.63
C LYS A 193 -28.54 -0.65 -13.90
N GLU A 194 -28.77 -1.83 -14.46
CA GLU A 194 -27.69 -2.79 -14.81
C GLU A 194 -26.63 -2.15 -15.72
N ASP A 195 -27.02 -1.38 -16.73
CA ASP A 195 -26.09 -0.64 -17.61
C ASP A 195 -25.14 0.29 -16.84
N ASP A 196 -25.63 0.94 -15.79
CA ASP A 196 -24.82 1.86 -14.98
C ASP A 196 -23.91 1.08 -14.01
N GLN A 197 -24.37 -0.08 -13.51
CA GLN A 197 -23.52 -1.00 -12.76
C GLN A 197 -22.35 -1.47 -13.62
N GLU A 198 -22.60 -1.88 -14.86
CA GLU A 198 -21.55 -2.34 -15.77
C GLU A 198 -20.52 -1.25 -16.08
N LYS A 199 -20.94 0.01 -16.27
CA LYS A 199 -20.02 1.14 -16.43
C LYS A 199 -19.11 1.32 -15.23
N ILE A 200 -19.65 1.21 -14.02
CA ILE A 200 -18.87 1.30 -12.77
C ILE A 200 -17.87 0.15 -12.67
N ILE A 201 -18.30 -1.09 -12.91
CA ILE A 201 -17.42 -2.27 -12.85
C ILE A 201 -16.31 -2.20 -13.90
N ASN A 202 -16.61 -1.76 -15.12
CA ASN A 202 -15.60 -1.55 -16.16
C ASN A 202 -14.58 -0.47 -15.78
N ALA A 203 -15.01 0.56 -15.04
CA ALA A 203 -14.10 1.56 -14.49
C ALA A 203 -13.21 0.97 -13.37
N TYR A 204 -13.78 0.13 -12.50
CA TYR A 204 -13.02 -0.61 -11.47
C TYR A 204 -11.99 -1.53 -12.09
N ASP A 205 -12.31 -2.26 -13.17
CA ASP A 205 -11.37 -3.16 -13.84
C ASP A 205 -10.17 -2.41 -14.42
N LYS A 206 -10.42 -1.26 -15.09
CA LYS A 206 -9.36 -0.38 -15.60
C LYS A 206 -8.51 0.23 -14.49
N LEU A 207 -9.14 0.59 -13.37
CA LEU A 207 -8.45 1.15 -12.22
C LEU A 207 -7.57 0.10 -11.53
N ASN A 208 -8.12 -1.09 -11.27
CA ASN A 208 -7.43 -2.20 -10.61
C ASN A 208 -6.24 -2.69 -11.41
N GLU A 209 -6.37 -2.84 -12.73
CA GLU A 209 -5.27 -3.29 -13.59
C GLU A 209 -4.02 -2.41 -13.39
N LYS A 210 -4.21 -1.09 -13.29
CA LYS A 210 -3.12 -0.14 -13.08
C LYS A 210 -2.76 0.03 -11.60
N GLY A 211 -3.74 0.01 -10.71
CA GLY A 211 -3.60 0.19 -9.27
C GLY A 211 -2.77 -0.93 -8.64
N ILE A 212 -3.09 -2.19 -8.97
CA ILE A 212 -2.36 -3.39 -8.52
C ILE A 212 -0.88 -3.32 -8.91
N ARG A 213 -0.60 -2.98 -10.18
CA ARG A 213 0.77 -2.86 -10.68
C ARG A 213 1.54 -1.74 -9.98
N LEU A 214 0.90 -0.59 -9.78
CA LEU A 214 1.50 0.54 -9.09
C LEU A 214 1.74 0.25 -7.60
N ALA A 215 0.79 -0.36 -6.90
CA ALA A 215 0.90 -0.68 -5.48
C ALA A 215 2.10 -1.62 -5.23
N ASN A 216 2.21 -2.70 -6.01
CA ASN A 216 3.36 -3.60 -5.93
C ASN A 216 4.68 -2.89 -6.22
N TYR A 217 4.73 -2.02 -7.24
CA TYR A 217 5.91 -1.21 -7.54
C TYR A 217 6.32 -0.32 -6.36
N GLN A 218 5.36 0.38 -5.75
CA GLN A 218 5.59 1.26 -4.61
C GLN A 218 6.11 0.49 -3.39
N TYR A 219 5.47 -0.64 -3.06
CA TYR A 219 5.90 -1.49 -1.95
C TYR A 219 7.30 -2.06 -2.17
N PHE A 220 7.62 -2.50 -3.39
CA PHE A 220 8.94 -3.01 -3.73
C PHE A 220 10.03 -1.95 -3.58
N ILE A 221 9.80 -0.75 -4.13
CA ILE A 221 10.81 0.33 -4.14
C ILE A 221 11.04 0.92 -2.76
N GLY A 222 10.03 0.93 -1.87
CA GLY A 222 10.16 1.48 -0.53
C GLY A 222 11.38 0.96 0.24
N GLY A 223 11.75 -0.31 0.06
CA GLY A 223 12.94 -0.89 0.67
C GLY A 223 14.24 -0.55 -0.05
N LEU A 224 14.22 -0.51 -1.38
CA LEU A 224 15.40 -0.11 -2.16
C LEU A 224 15.80 1.33 -1.83
N VAL A 225 14.81 2.22 -1.65
CA VAL A 225 15.05 3.60 -1.21
C VAL A 225 15.69 3.64 0.18
N LYS A 226 15.25 2.82 1.13
CA LYS A 226 15.90 2.71 2.46
C LYS A 226 17.36 2.26 2.37
N VAL A 227 17.66 1.29 1.51
CA VAL A 227 19.05 0.87 1.25
C VAL A 227 19.87 2.01 0.64
N ILE A 228 19.31 2.73 -0.32
CA ILE A 228 19.96 3.89 -0.93
C ILE A 228 20.25 4.97 0.12
N ILE A 229 19.28 5.30 0.99
CA ILE A 229 19.46 6.27 2.10
C ILE A 229 20.60 5.82 3.02
N PHE A 230 20.61 4.54 3.40
CA PHE A 230 21.66 3.99 4.26
C PHE A 230 23.05 4.05 3.61
N CYS A 231 23.16 3.71 2.32
CA CYS A 231 24.40 3.86 1.56
C CYS A 231 24.87 5.33 1.50
N MET A 232 23.95 6.28 1.31
CA MET A 232 24.30 7.71 1.30
C MET A 232 24.85 8.19 2.66
N GLU A 233 24.26 7.73 3.76
CA GLU A 233 24.76 8.04 5.10
C GLU A 233 26.18 7.50 5.33
N ILE A 234 26.45 6.26 4.89
CA ILE A 234 27.79 5.66 5.00
C ILE A 234 28.82 6.48 4.23
N ILE A 235 28.49 6.91 3.00
CA ILE A 235 29.36 7.74 2.17
C ILE A 235 29.62 9.09 2.85
N LEU A 236 28.58 9.71 3.38
CA LEU A 236 28.68 10.97 4.12
C LEU A 236 29.64 10.83 5.31
N LEU A 237 29.45 9.81 6.16
CA LEU A 237 30.29 9.57 7.34
C LEU A 237 31.76 9.30 6.98
N GLN A 238 32.01 8.60 5.87
CA GLN A 238 33.37 8.36 5.38
C GLN A 238 34.03 9.60 4.78
N SER A 239 33.24 10.61 4.38
CA SER A 239 33.76 11.88 3.85
C SER A 239 34.26 12.82 4.96
N PHE A 240 33.79 12.61 6.21
CA PHE A 240 34.17 13.40 7.38
C PHE A 240 35.21 12.70 8.29
N ARG A 241 35.65 11.48 7.97
CA ARG A 241 36.64 10.69 8.71
C ARG A 241 37.90 10.46 7.89
#